data_AF-A0A1V4ZHX9-F1
#
_entry.id   AF-A0A1V4ZHX9-F1
#
_cell.length_a   1.000
_cell.length_b   1.000
_cell.length_c   1.000
_cell.angle_alpha   90.00
_cell.angle_beta   90.00
_cell.angle_gamma   90.00
#
_symmetry.space_group_name_H-M   'P 1'
#
loop_
_entity.id
_entity.type
_entity.pdbx_description
1 polymer ?
#
loop_
_entity_poly.entity_id
_entity_poly.type
_entity_poly.pdbx_seq_one_letter_code
_entity_poly.pdbx_strand_id
1 'polypeptide(L)'
;MGERSLLPVKIFFFCIIILLSIVFFTGCMTNTVKSNTSDIIQTSKTPQSITTQSPVYTAISAGGGHNLALRQDGTVLAWGDVSHKEIIEVPENLKDIVSISAGDQYSLAMKRDGTIFFWGRPDPSDQIPTLTNVSKTVDITALSSGCGHVLALKKDGTVITRGTNRVGALDPPANLTNVIAISAGCYHSLALKADGTVVGWGAQEGRYVAYGQAYVPSNLTDVIAISAGLQHSLALKKDGTIVAWGGNENGQTDVPTTLTDVIAISAGARHNLALKKDGTVIAWGQNNFNQSHVPEGLRDVKAISAGGASSLALKKDGTIVAWGAVGNP
;
A
#
# COMPACT_ATOMS: atom_id res chain seq x y z
N MET A 1 31.61 16.18 35.97
CA MET A 1 30.18 15.86 35.76
C MET A 1 29.90 16.06 34.28
N GLY A 2 29.95 14.99 33.50
CA GLY A 2 29.73 15.03 32.05
C GLY A 2 28.31 14.61 31.73
N GLU A 3 27.54 15.53 31.14
CA GLU A 3 26.23 15.24 30.57
C GLU A 3 26.40 14.32 29.36
N ARG A 4 25.83 13.11 29.44
CA ARG A 4 25.71 12.22 28.29
C ARG A 4 24.51 12.65 27.47
N SER A 5 24.79 13.26 26.32
CA SER A 5 23.82 13.49 25.24
C SER A 5 23.30 12.15 24.70
N LEU A 6 22.08 11.78 25.07
CA LEU A 6 21.34 10.71 24.40
C LEU A 6 20.66 11.31 23.17
N LEU A 7 21.31 11.17 22.02
CA LEU A 7 20.67 11.39 20.72
C LEU A 7 19.60 10.30 20.51
N PRO A 8 18.35 10.63 20.15
CA PRO A 8 17.34 9.62 19.87
C PRO A 8 17.68 8.89 18.56
N VAL A 9 17.81 7.58 18.67
CA VAL A 9 18.03 6.63 17.57
C VAL A 9 16.81 6.68 16.65
N LYS A 10 16.98 7.26 15.45
CA LYS A 10 15.98 7.23 14.37
C LYS A 10 15.88 5.81 13.81
N ILE A 11 14.92 5.04 14.31
CA ILE A 11 14.56 3.72 13.79
C ILE A 11 13.70 3.94 12.54
N PHE A 12 14.22 3.52 11.40
CA PHE A 12 13.57 3.61 10.08
C PHE A 12 12.37 2.66 10.01
N PHE A 13 11.15 3.18 10.04
CA PHE A 13 9.93 2.43 9.73
C PHE A 13 9.66 2.49 8.22
N PHE A 14 10.10 1.46 7.49
CA PHE A 14 9.81 1.28 6.06
C PHE A 14 8.60 0.35 5.88
N CYS A 15 7.40 0.86 6.20
CA CYS A 15 6.12 0.46 5.62
C CYS A 15 5.01 1.29 6.27
N ILE A 16 5.00 2.59 5.98
CA ILE A 16 3.87 3.53 6.05
C ILE A 16 4.38 4.78 5.33
N ILE A 17 3.67 5.22 4.30
CA ILE A 17 3.92 6.52 3.68
C ILE A 17 3.59 7.60 4.71
N ILE A 18 4.57 8.14 5.45
CA ILE A 18 4.47 9.46 6.10
C ILE A 18 5.81 10.21 6.09
N LEU A 19 5.70 11.45 5.64
CA LEU A 19 6.64 12.58 5.62
C LEU A 19 7.69 12.68 6.74
N LEU A 20 8.87 13.22 6.37
CA LEU A 20 9.43 14.41 7.03
C LEU A 20 10.24 15.29 6.06
N SER A 21 9.72 16.52 5.86
CA SER A 21 10.32 17.83 5.56
C SER A 21 11.60 18.01 4.72
N ILE A 22 11.54 18.90 3.72
CA ILE A 22 12.44 20.08 3.53
C ILE A 22 11.64 21.19 2.81
N VAL A 23 11.81 22.43 3.29
CA VAL A 23 11.27 23.70 2.77
C VAL A 23 12.36 24.43 1.95
N PHE A 24 11.94 25.37 1.09
CA PHE A 24 12.64 26.33 0.20
C PHE A 24 12.77 25.83 -1.27
N PHE A 25 12.33 26.53 -2.33
CA PHE A 25 12.16 27.98 -2.58
C PHE A 25 10.89 28.31 -3.39
N THR A 26 10.47 29.57 -3.30
CA THR A 26 9.39 30.25 -4.04
C THR A 26 9.64 30.37 -5.55
N GLY A 27 8.57 30.30 -6.35
CA GLY A 27 8.59 30.70 -7.77
C GLY A 27 7.22 30.60 -8.41
N CYS A 28 6.47 31.70 -8.40
CA CYS A 28 5.23 31.89 -9.15
C CYS A 28 5.49 31.71 -10.66
N MET A 29 4.66 30.94 -11.37
CA MET A 29 4.05 31.33 -12.65
C MET A 29 2.88 30.40 -12.97
N THR A 30 1.72 30.99 -13.19
CA THR A 30 0.52 30.37 -13.73
C THR A 30 0.78 29.96 -15.17
N ASN A 31 0.59 28.68 -15.51
CA ASN A 31 0.21 28.30 -16.85
C ASN A 31 -0.70 27.08 -16.80
N THR A 32 -1.92 27.28 -17.27
CA THR A 32 -2.94 26.27 -17.52
C THR A 32 -2.42 25.32 -18.59
N VAL A 33 -2.09 24.09 -18.20
CA VAL A 33 -1.81 23.01 -19.17
C VAL A 33 -2.98 22.04 -19.13
N LYS A 34 -3.70 21.97 -20.26
CA LYS A 34 -4.71 20.94 -20.53
C LYS A 34 -4.05 19.57 -20.39
N SER A 35 -4.69 18.65 -19.68
CA SER A 35 -4.33 17.23 -19.71
C SER A 35 -4.44 16.74 -21.14
N ASN A 36 -3.30 16.37 -21.73
CA ASN A 36 -3.25 15.69 -23.01
C ASN A 36 -2.38 14.45 -22.87
N THR A 37 -2.92 13.35 -23.38
CA THR A 37 -2.43 11.99 -23.51
C THR A 37 -1.25 11.85 -24.48
N SER A 38 -0.22 12.68 -24.35
CA SER A 38 0.90 12.76 -25.32
C SER A 38 2.27 12.46 -24.72
N ASP A 39 2.39 11.47 -23.83
CA ASP A 39 3.69 10.90 -23.42
C ASP A 39 4.29 9.95 -24.50
N ILE A 40 3.73 9.97 -25.72
CA ILE A 40 4.20 9.16 -26.87
C ILE A 40 4.57 10.09 -28.04
N ILE A 41 5.88 10.30 -28.19
CA ILE A 41 6.63 10.64 -29.41
C ILE A 41 5.95 11.62 -30.40
N GLN A 42 6.33 12.90 -30.34
CA GLN A 42 6.30 13.79 -31.51
C GLN A 42 7.72 14.00 -32.05
N THR A 43 7.96 13.56 -33.29
CA THR A 43 9.18 13.88 -34.03
C THR A 43 9.14 15.35 -34.47
N SER A 44 9.96 16.22 -33.88
CA SER A 44 10.27 17.53 -34.45
C SER A 44 11.78 17.66 -34.67
N LYS A 45 12.15 18.13 -35.88
CA LYS A 45 13.53 18.33 -36.31
C LYS A 45 14.06 19.65 -35.77
N THR A 46 14.44 19.68 -34.49
CA THR A 46 15.38 20.66 -33.92
C THR A 46 15.85 20.18 -32.54
N PRO A 47 17.16 20.17 -32.24
CA PRO A 47 17.64 19.73 -30.95
C PRO A 47 17.42 20.83 -29.92
N GLN A 48 16.26 20.85 -29.28
CA GLN A 48 16.15 21.40 -27.94
C GLN A 48 16.46 20.29 -26.95
N SER A 49 17.43 20.51 -26.06
CA SER A 49 17.75 19.61 -24.97
C SER A 49 16.60 19.60 -23.97
N ILE A 50 15.55 18.84 -24.28
CA ILE A 50 14.53 18.45 -23.32
C ILE A 50 15.19 17.36 -22.49
N THR A 51 15.68 17.72 -21.31
CA THR A 51 15.92 16.74 -20.24
C THR A 51 14.57 16.11 -19.91
N THR A 52 14.20 15.04 -20.60
CA THR A 52 13.11 14.15 -20.18
C THR A 52 13.59 13.42 -18.93
N GLN A 53 13.60 14.10 -17.79
CA GLN A 53 13.73 13.39 -16.52
C GLN A 53 12.52 12.46 -16.44
N SER A 54 12.79 11.14 -16.43
CA SER A 54 11.75 10.15 -16.18
C SER A 54 10.98 10.55 -14.93
N PRO A 55 9.65 10.37 -14.90
CA PRO A 55 8.84 10.76 -13.75
C PRO A 55 9.39 10.12 -12.47
N VAL A 56 9.65 10.95 -11.46
CA VAL A 56 10.17 10.51 -10.16
C VAL A 56 8.98 10.14 -9.28
N TYR A 57 8.72 8.84 -9.15
CA TYR A 57 7.68 8.32 -8.27
C TYR A 57 8.18 8.18 -6.83
N THR A 58 7.29 8.47 -5.88
CA THR A 58 7.56 8.46 -4.44
C THR A 58 6.83 7.35 -3.70
N ALA A 59 5.70 6.88 -4.25
CA ALA A 59 4.94 5.75 -3.72
C ALA A 59 4.23 4.97 -4.82
N ILE A 60 3.90 3.72 -4.52
CA ILE A 60 3.17 2.78 -5.37
C ILE A 60 2.11 2.06 -4.54
N SER A 61 0.99 1.69 -5.15
CA SER A 61 -0.03 0.84 -4.54
C SER A 61 -0.68 -0.04 -5.61
N ALA A 62 -0.66 -1.35 -5.41
CA ALA A 62 -1.32 -2.33 -6.25
C ALA A 62 -2.66 -2.72 -5.64
N GLY A 63 -3.73 -2.68 -6.43
CA GLY A 63 -5.10 -3.04 -6.07
C GLY A 63 -5.54 -4.36 -6.73
N GLY A 64 -6.85 -4.61 -6.75
CA GLY A 64 -7.44 -5.84 -7.31
C GLY A 64 -7.13 -6.05 -8.80
N GLY A 65 -7.43 -5.03 -9.60
CA GLY A 65 -7.15 -5.01 -11.05
C GLY A 65 -6.48 -3.74 -11.55
N HIS A 66 -6.09 -2.83 -10.66
CA HIS A 66 -5.49 -1.54 -11.00
C HIS A 66 -4.31 -1.23 -10.09
N ASN A 67 -3.54 -0.22 -10.47
CA ASN A 67 -2.32 0.19 -9.80
C ASN A 67 -2.31 1.73 -9.73
N LEU A 68 -1.70 2.24 -8.66
CA LEU A 68 -1.52 3.66 -8.42
C LEU A 68 -0.04 3.98 -8.22
N ALA A 69 0.37 5.16 -8.66
CA ALA A 69 1.67 5.72 -8.34
C ALA A 69 1.56 7.21 -7.99
N LEU A 70 2.28 7.61 -6.95
CA LEU A 70 2.35 9.00 -6.50
C LEU A 70 3.63 9.64 -7.05
N ARG A 71 3.48 10.71 -7.83
CA ARG A 71 4.61 11.48 -8.35
C ARG A 71 5.13 12.46 -7.29
N GLN A 72 6.40 12.85 -7.41
CA GLN A 72 7.04 13.79 -6.49
C GLN A 72 6.35 15.17 -6.44
N ASP A 73 5.66 15.57 -7.51
CA ASP A 73 4.87 16.80 -7.59
C ASP A 73 3.50 16.72 -6.88
N GLY A 74 3.17 15.57 -6.28
CA GLY A 74 1.91 15.35 -5.58
C GLY A 74 0.72 14.98 -6.48
N THR A 75 0.96 14.68 -7.75
CA THR A 75 -0.06 14.13 -8.66
C THR A 75 -0.07 12.59 -8.65
N VAL A 76 -1.21 12.00 -9.02
CA VAL A 76 -1.42 10.54 -9.02
C VAL A 76 -1.55 10.04 -10.45
N LEU A 77 -0.88 8.92 -10.73
CA LEU A 77 -1.09 8.11 -11.93
C LEU A 77 -1.85 6.84 -11.54
N ALA A 78 -2.81 6.42 -12.36
CA ALA A 78 -3.52 5.15 -12.22
C ALA A 78 -3.50 4.39 -13.56
N TRP A 79 -3.31 3.07 -13.49
CA TRP A 79 -3.35 2.19 -14.67
C TRP A 79 -3.78 0.77 -14.30
N GLY A 80 -4.15 -0.05 -15.29
CA GLY A 80 -4.57 -1.44 -15.08
C GLY A 80 -5.74 -1.84 -15.96
N ASP A 81 -6.67 -2.61 -15.40
CA ASP A 81 -7.86 -3.07 -16.11
C ASP A 81 -8.75 -1.89 -16.56
N VAL A 82 -8.92 -1.77 -17.87
CA VAL A 82 -9.71 -0.73 -18.55
C VAL A 82 -11.18 -1.13 -18.71
N SER A 83 -11.58 -2.34 -18.31
CA SER A 83 -12.98 -2.80 -18.35
C SER A 83 -13.90 -1.89 -17.55
N HIS A 84 -13.34 -1.20 -16.54
CA HIS A 84 -14.01 -0.22 -15.68
C HIS A 84 -13.17 1.05 -15.59
N LYS A 85 -13.30 1.92 -16.59
CA LYS A 85 -12.47 3.14 -16.73
C LYS A 85 -12.49 4.04 -15.50
N GLU A 86 -13.58 4.09 -14.75
CA GLU A 86 -13.72 4.92 -13.55
C GLU A 86 -12.73 4.56 -12.44
N ILE A 87 -12.09 3.39 -12.49
CA ILE A 87 -11.06 2.98 -11.52
C ILE A 87 -9.71 3.63 -11.85
N ILE A 88 -9.41 3.83 -13.13
CA ILE A 88 -8.14 4.39 -13.62
C ILE A 88 -8.27 5.88 -14.02
N GLU A 89 -9.49 6.40 -14.11
CA GLU A 89 -9.75 7.82 -14.32
C GLU A 89 -9.52 8.61 -13.02
N VAL A 90 -8.28 9.06 -12.84
CA VAL A 90 -7.90 9.94 -11.73
C VAL A 90 -8.74 11.22 -11.78
N PRO A 91 -9.41 11.62 -10.68
CA PRO A 91 -10.22 12.83 -10.64
C PRO A 91 -9.46 14.07 -11.11
N GLU A 92 -10.14 14.92 -11.89
CA GLU A 92 -9.54 16.17 -12.37
C GLU A 92 -9.02 17.02 -11.21
N ASN A 93 -7.86 17.65 -11.39
CA ASN A 93 -7.21 18.52 -10.40
C ASN A 93 -6.78 17.83 -9.09
N LEU A 94 -6.68 16.49 -9.07
CA LEU A 94 -6.10 15.76 -7.94
C LEU A 94 -4.59 16.03 -7.85
N LYS A 95 -4.21 16.90 -6.91
CA LYS A 95 -2.83 17.34 -6.63
C LYS A 95 -2.59 17.49 -5.13
N ASP A 96 -1.36 17.76 -4.75
CA ASP A 96 -0.94 17.90 -3.34
C ASP A 96 -1.19 16.62 -2.51
N ILE A 97 -1.22 15.47 -3.19
CA ILE A 97 -1.40 14.16 -2.57
C ILE A 97 -0.11 13.73 -1.89
N VAL A 98 -0.26 13.09 -0.72
CA VAL A 98 0.85 12.56 0.06
C VAL A 98 0.72 11.09 0.38
N SER A 99 -0.44 10.49 0.16
CA SER A 99 -0.64 9.05 0.33
C SER A 99 -1.69 8.54 -0.65
N ILE A 100 -1.52 7.29 -1.09
CA ILE A 100 -2.40 6.58 -2.02
C ILE A 100 -2.66 5.18 -1.48
N SER A 101 -3.84 4.63 -1.76
CA SER A 101 -4.18 3.24 -1.41
C SER A 101 -5.19 2.67 -2.42
N ALA A 102 -4.77 1.65 -3.16
CA ALA A 102 -5.59 0.94 -4.13
C ALA A 102 -6.35 -0.20 -3.44
N GLY A 103 -7.67 -0.23 -3.55
CA GLY A 103 -8.53 -1.34 -3.14
C GLY A 103 -8.78 -2.32 -4.28
N ASP A 104 -9.84 -3.12 -4.18
CA ASP A 104 -10.19 -4.06 -5.26
C ASP A 104 -10.70 -3.32 -6.50
N GLN A 105 -11.79 -2.56 -6.34
CA GLN A 105 -12.43 -1.79 -7.41
C GLN A 105 -12.50 -0.28 -7.15
N TYR A 106 -11.73 0.21 -6.18
CA TYR A 106 -11.71 1.61 -5.78
C TYR A 106 -10.30 2.08 -5.42
N SER A 107 -10.14 3.39 -5.36
CA SER A 107 -8.88 4.06 -5.06
C SER A 107 -9.08 5.16 -4.02
N LEU A 108 -8.05 5.35 -3.20
CA LEU A 108 -7.94 6.42 -2.22
C LEU A 108 -6.71 7.26 -2.48
N ALA A 109 -6.84 8.58 -2.29
CA ALA A 109 -5.72 9.50 -2.21
C ALA A 109 -5.95 10.48 -1.06
N MET A 110 -4.89 10.84 -0.34
CA MET A 110 -4.97 11.74 0.82
C MET A 110 -4.03 12.92 0.67
N LYS A 111 -4.52 14.13 0.98
CA LYS A 111 -3.74 15.37 1.09
C LYS A 111 -3.13 15.53 2.49
N ARG A 112 -2.15 16.43 2.62
CA ARG A 112 -1.53 16.76 3.93
C ARG A 112 -2.50 17.29 4.99
N ASP A 113 -3.60 17.89 4.56
CA ASP A 113 -4.62 18.45 5.45
C ASP A 113 -5.65 17.41 5.92
N GLY A 114 -5.45 16.13 5.57
CA GLY A 114 -6.34 15.03 5.90
C GLY A 114 -7.52 14.88 4.94
N THR A 115 -7.61 15.68 3.88
CA THR A 115 -8.66 15.50 2.86
C THR A 115 -8.42 14.19 2.12
N ILE A 116 -9.41 13.31 2.14
CA ILE A 116 -9.38 12.02 1.43
C ILE A 116 -10.28 12.13 0.18
N PHE A 117 -9.71 11.74 -0.94
CA PHE A 117 -10.38 11.56 -2.22
C PHE A 117 -10.61 10.08 -2.45
N PHE A 118 -11.79 9.76 -2.97
CA PHE A 118 -12.22 8.41 -3.30
C PHE A 118 -12.74 8.39 -4.73
N TRP A 119 -12.34 7.38 -5.51
CA TRP A 119 -12.90 7.12 -6.83
C TRP A 119 -12.89 5.63 -7.17
N GLY A 120 -13.55 5.26 -8.26
CA GLY A 120 -13.80 3.87 -8.67
C GLY A 120 -15.23 3.42 -8.40
N ARG A 121 -15.44 2.10 -8.45
CA ARG A 121 -16.75 1.45 -8.35
C ARG A 121 -16.73 0.47 -7.17
N PRO A 122 -16.87 0.94 -5.92
CA PRO A 122 -17.11 0.00 -4.83
C PRO A 122 -18.42 -0.76 -5.13
N ASP A 123 -18.52 -2.03 -4.72
CA ASP A 123 -19.80 -2.73 -4.81
C ASP A 123 -20.82 -1.90 -4.00
N PRO A 124 -22.02 -1.60 -4.53
CA PRO A 124 -23.01 -0.80 -3.82
C PRO A 124 -23.38 -1.37 -2.44
N SER A 125 -23.26 -2.70 -2.28
CA SER A 125 -23.44 -3.39 -1.01
C SER A 125 -22.29 -3.17 -0.02
N ASP A 126 -21.16 -2.65 -0.49
CA ASP A 126 -20.02 -2.31 0.34
C ASP A 126 -20.25 -1.09 1.19
N GLN A 127 -21.30 -0.29 0.93
CA GLN A 127 -21.57 0.94 1.69
C GLN A 127 -20.34 1.83 1.87
N ILE A 128 -19.33 1.71 0.99
CA ILE A 128 -18.18 2.60 0.96
C ILE A 128 -18.74 3.91 0.40
N PRO A 129 -18.78 5.00 1.20
CA PRO A 129 -19.40 6.21 0.72
C PRO A 129 -18.62 6.74 -0.50
N THR A 130 -19.34 7.27 -1.49
CA THR A 130 -18.79 8.24 -2.45
C THR A 130 -18.39 9.46 -1.64
N LEU A 131 -17.19 9.41 -1.08
CA LEU A 131 -16.64 10.46 -0.24
C LEU A 131 -16.14 11.59 -1.12
N THR A 132 -17.08 12.35 -1.69
CA THR A 132 -16.75 13.69 -2.18
C THR A 132 -16.56 14.56 -0.93
N ASN A 133 -15.30 14.68 -0.49
CA ASN A 133 -14.85 15.46 0.68
C ASN A 133 -15.38 14.96 2.04
N VAL A 134 -14.77 13.91 2.61
CA VAL A 134 -14.82 13.79 4.09
C VAL A 134 -14.16 15.06 4.62
N SER A 135 -14.89 15.80 5.45
CA SER A 135 -14.40 16.99 6.15
C SER A 135 -13.01 16.72 6.76
N LYS A 136 -12.17 17.77 6.81
CA LYS A 136 -10.83 17.80 7.41
C LYS A 136 -10.70 16.84 8.60
N THR A 137 -10.20 15.64 8.35
CA THR A 137 -9.83 14.68 9.38
C THR A 137 -8.34 14.86 9.61
N VAL A 138 -7.99 16.00 10.23
CA VAL A 138 -6.60 16.48 10.42
C VAL A 138 -5.76 15.49 11.25
N ASP A 139 -6.38 14.46 11.81
CA ASP A 139 -5.76 13.43 12.61
C ASP A 139 -5.45 12.14 11.84
N ILE A 140 -5.89 11.93 10.59
CA ILE A 140 -5.57 10.70 9.85
C ILE A 140 -4.10 10.71 9.40
N THR A 141 -3.42 9.61 9.67
CA THR A 141 -1.99 9.39 9.40
C THR A 141 -1.75 8.30 8.37
N ALA A 142 -2.58 7.26 8.34
CA ALA A 142 -2.46 6.18 7.37
C ALA A 142 -3.84 5.68 6.90
N LEU A 143 -3.86 5.15 5.68
CA LEU A 143 -5.01 4.49 5.06
C LEU A 143 -4.58 3.09 4.62
N SER A 144 -5.50 2.13 4.70
CA SER A 144 -5.32 0.80 4.12
C SER A 144 -6.62 0.32 3.49
N SER A 145 -6.55 -0.03 2.21
CA SER A 145 -7.68 -0.54 1.43
C SER A 145 -7.66 -2.07 1.38
N GLY A 146 -8.76 -2.69 1.78
CA GLY A 146 -9.04 -4.11 1.55
C GLY A 146 -9.98 -4.31 0.36
N CYS A 147 -10.51 -5.52 0.17
CA CYS A 147 -11.41 -5.77 -0.96
C CYS A 147 -12.67 -4.90 -0.93
N GLY A 148 -13.36 -4.87 0.21
CA GLY A 148 -14.62 -4.14 0.38
C GLY A 148 -14.66 -3.29 1.65
N HIS A 149 -13.53 -3.00 2.28
CA HIS A 149 -13.45 -2.12 3.45
C HIS A 149 -12.14 -1.33 3.50
N VAL A 150 -12.17 -0.21 4.20
CA VAL A 150 -11.05 0.70 4.41
C VAL A 150 -10.81 0.88 5.89
N LEU A 151 -9.53 0.89 6.27
CA LEU A 151 -9.04 1.28 7.59
C LEU A 151 -8.36 2.63 7.49
N ALA A 152 -8.61 3.50 8.46
CA ALA A 152 -7.89 4.75 8.65
C ALA A 152 -7.31 4.81 10.06
N LEU A 153 -6.02 5.12 10.17
CA LEU A 153 -5.32 5.26 11.44
C LEU A 153 -5.19 6.74 11.79
N LYS A 154 -5.70 7.11 12.97
CA LYS A 154 -5.51 8.45 13.53
C LYS A 154 -4.17 8.58 14.26
N LYS A 155 -3.72 9.82 14.43
CA LYS A 155 -2.47 10.19 15.14
C LYS A 155 -2.47 9.75 16.61
N ASP A 156 -3.64 9.62 17.22
CA ASP A 156 -3.80 9.13 18.60
C ASP A 156 -3.80 7.59 18.70
N GLY A 157 -3.66 6.88 17.57
CA GLY A 157 -3.68 5.42 17.52
C GLY A 157 -5.08 4.81 17.41
N THR A 158 -6.13 5.62 17.23
CA THR A 158 -7.49 5.14 16.99
C THR A 158 -7.64 4.65 15.55
N VAL A 159 -8.33 3.51 15.36
CA VAL A 159 -8.64 2.96 14.02
C VAL A 159 -10.10 3.24 13.68
N ILE A 160 -10.34 3.89 12.54
CA ILE A 160 -11.66 4.03 11.94
C ILE A 160 -11.81 3.01 10.82
N THR A 161 -12.96 2.35 10.76
CA THR A 161 -13.33 1.38 9.73
C THR A 161 -14.52 1.88 8.90
N ARG A 162 -14.54 1.62 7.60
CA ARG A 162 -15.67 1.90 6.69
C ARG A 162 -15.75 0.83 5.60
N GLY A 163 -16.96 0.50 5.13
CA GLY A 163 -17.18 -0.45 4.04
C GLY A 163 -18.12 -1.60 4.42
N THR A 164 -17.86 -2.79 3.88
CA THR A 164 -18.61 -4.02 4.20
C THR A 164 -18.30 -4.52 5.59
N ASN A 165 -19.35 -4.90 6.33
CA ASN A 165 -19.20 -5.62 7.59
C ASN A 165 -19.74 -7.06 7.55
N ARG A 166 -19.69 -7.73 6.39
CA ARG A 166 -20.28 -9.07 6.23
C ARG A 166 -19.64 -10.13 7.14
N VAL A 167 -18.43 -9.86 7.63
CA VAL A 167 -17.57 -10.80 8.38
C VAL A 167 -17.00 -10.20 9.66
N GLY A 168 -17.51 -9.05 10.12
CA GLY A 168 -16.99 -8.36 11.31
C GLY A 168 -15.70 -7.55 11.08
N ALA A 169 -15.32 -7.28 9.82
CA ALA A 169 -14.09 -6.53 9.49
C ALA A 169 -14.16 -5.04 9.90
N LEU A 170 -15.36 -4.50 10.17
CA LEU A 170 -15.53 -3.14 10.66
C LEU A 170 -15.57 -3.03 12.18
N ASP A 171 -15.45 -4.15 12.91
CA ASP A 171 -15.62 -4.21 14.36
C ASP A 171 -14.26 -4.38 15.07
N PRO A 172 -13.42 -3.33 15.16
CA PRO A 172 -12.16 -3.42 15.89
C PRO A 172 -12.46 -3.72 17.37
N PRO A 173 -11.60 -4.51 18.06
CA PRO A 173 -11.79 -4.80 19.47
C PRO A 173 -11.87 -3.51 20.32
N ALA A 174 -12.78 -3.46 21.29
CA ALA A 174 -13.10 -2.24 22.06
C ALA A 174 -11.89 -1.59 22.78
N ASN A 175 -10.84 -2.35 23.08
CA ASN A 175 -9.63 -1.87 23.76
C ASN A 175 -8.43 -1.67 22.82
N LEU A 176 -8.66 -1.61 21.51
CA LEU A 176 -7.61 -1.38 20.53
C LEU A 176 -7.06 0.04 20.68
N THR A 177 -5.85 0.13 21.21
CA THR A 177 -5.14 1.39 21.51
C THR A 177 -3.66 1.26 21.17
N ASN A 178 -2.96 2.38 21.07
CA ASN A 178 -1.53 2.45 20.72
C ASN A 178 -1.19 1.78 19.38
N VAL A 179 -2.12 1.82 18.42
CA VAL A 179 -1.89 1.30 17.06
C VAL A 179 -0.94 2.23 16.32
N ILE A 180 0.05 1.65 15.66
CA ILE A 180 1.06 2.33 14.84
C ILE A 180 0.99 1.93 13.37
N ALA A 181 0.38 0.79 13.03
CA ALA A 181 0.14 0.38 11.67
C ALA A 181 -1.16 -0.42 11.52
N ILE A 182 -1.74 -0.37 10.33
CA ILE A 182 -2.99 -1.04 9.95
C ILE A 182 -2.80 -1.75 8.61
N SER A 183 -3.47 -2.88 8.42
CA SER A 183 -3.54 -3.55 7.12
C SER A 183 -4.90 -4.21 6.93
N ALA A 184 -5.56 -3.87 5.82
CA ALA A 184 -6.86 -4.41 5.44
C ALA A 184 -6.67 -5.53 4.41
N GLY A 185 -7.16 -6.73 4.73
CA GLY A 185 -7.30 -7.81 3.76
C GLY A 185 -8.68 -7.79 3.11
N CYS A 186 -9.08 -8.89 2.48
CA CYS A 186 -10.42 -8.93 1.88
C CYS A 186 -11.53 -9.25 2.88
N TYR A 187 -11.22 -10.05 3.89
CA TYR A 187 -12.19 -10.50 4.89
C TYR A 187 -11.78 -10.19 6.33
N HIS A 188 -10.59 -9.65 6.55
CA HIS A 188 -10.05 -9.41 7.88
C HIS A 188 -9.25 -8.11 7.89
N SER A 189 -8.96 -7.65 9.09
CA SER A 189 -8.17 -6.47 9.35
C SER A 189 -7.11 -6.81 10.39
N LEU A 190 -5.95 -6.18 10.27
CA LEU A 190 -4.83 -6.29 11.18
C LEU A 190 -4.45 -4.90 11.71
N ALA A 191 -4.07 -4.84 12.97
CA ALA A 191 -3.41 -3.69 13.59
C ALA A 191 -2.12 -4.13 14.27
N LEU A 192 -1.08 -3.32 14.14
CA LEU A 192 0.18 -3.45 14.87
C LEU A 192 0.24 -2.36 15.93
N LYS A 193 0.44 -2.77 17.19
CA LYS A 193 0.63 -1.87 18.32
C LYS A 193 2.09 -1.47 18.49
N ALA A 194 2.33 -0.35 19.17
CA ALA A 194 3.67 0.17 19.45
C ALA A 194 4.58 -0.80 20.23
N ASP A 195 3.99 -1.73 20.98
CA ASP A 195 4.68 -2.77 21.74
C ASP A 195 5.04 -4.02 20.90
N GLY A 196 4.73 -4.03 19.60
CA GLY A 196 4.96 -5.16 18.70
C GLY A 196 3.83 -6.21 18.70
N THR A 197 2.75 -5.98 19.45
CA THR A 197 1.57 -6.87 19.45
C THR A 197 0.76 -6.68 18.16
N VAL A 198 0.36 -7.79 17.53
CA VAL A 198 -0.57 -7.78 16.41
C VAL A 198 -1.96 -8.16 16.88
N VAL A 199 -2.97 -7.42 16.42
CA VAL A 199 -4.39 -7.69 16.68
C VAL A 199 -5.09 -7.91 15.35
N GLY A 200 -5.76 -9.05 15.20
CA GLY A 200 -6.58 -9.37 14.03
C GLY A 200 -8.06 -9.39 14.39
N TRP A 201 -8.91 -8.92 13.46
CA TRP A 201 -10.37 -9.01 13.57
C TRP A 201 -11.01 -9.19 12.19
N GLY A 202 -12.31 -9.48 12.17
CA GLY A 202 -13.02 -9.91 10.97
C GLY A 202 -12.96 -11.42 10.76
N ALA A 203 -13.37 -11.86 9.56
CA ALA A 203 -13.45 -13.27 9.18
C ALA A 203 -14.18 -14.17 10.20
N GLN A 204 -15.26 -13.68 10.82
CA GLN A 204 -16.04 -14.46 11.78
C GLN A 204 -16.58 -15.76 11.17
N GLU A 205 -16.55 -16.84 11.96
CA GLU A 205 -17.03 -18.16 11.56
C GLU A 205 -18.51 -18.13 11.14
N GLY A 206 -18.84 -18.88 10.08
CA GLY A 206 -20.23 -19.22 9.73
C GLY A 206 -20.78 -18.68 8.40
N ARG A 207 -20.16 -17.68 7.77
CA ARG A 207 -20.62 -17.18 6.43
C ARG A 207 -19.58 -17.30 5.30
N TYR A 208 -18.30 -17.42 5.63
CA TYR A 208 -17.19 -17.66 4.71
C TYR A 208 -16.20 -18.63 5.36
N VAL A 209 -15.37 -19.30 4.57
CA VAL A 209 -14.32 -20.17 5.10
C VAL A 209 -13.29 -19.29 5.81
N ALA A 210 -13.31 -19.32 7.15
CA ALA A 210 -12.28 -18.72 7.98
C ALA A 210 -11.08 -19.68 7.97
N TYR A 211 -9.96 -19.25 7.37
CA TYR A 211 -8.70 -19.98 7.40
C TYR A 211 -7.83 -19.61 8.62
N GLY A 212 -8.41 -18.87 9.56
CA GLY A 212 -7.69 -18.34 10.72
C GLY A 212 -6.84 -17.11 10.43
N GLN A 213 -7.08 -16.40 9.34
CA GLN A 213 -6.35 -15.17 8.98
C GLN A 213 -6.46 -14.07 10.04
N ALA A 214 -7.56 -13.99 10.79
CA ALA A 214 -7.69 -13.08 11.92
C ALA A 214 -7.10 -13.64 13.24
N TYR A 215 -6.74 -14.93 13.29
CA TYR A 215 -6.21 -15.61 14.48
C TYR A 215 -4.68 -15.49 14.51
N VAL A 216 -4.22 -14.37 15.05
CA VAL A 216 -2.80 -14.08 15.25
C VAL A 216 -2.14 -15.20 16.08
N PRO A 217 -1.02 -15.80 15.63
CA PRO A 217 -0.29 -16.80 16.40
C PRO A 217 0.09 -16.29 17.79
N SER A 218 -0.16 -17.08 18.84
CA SER A 218 0.00 -16.67 20.24
C SER A 218 1.44 -16.37 20.66
N ASN A 219 2.42 -16.90 19.92
CA ASN A 219 3.85 -16.69 20.13
C ASN A 219 4.44 -15.56 19.26
N LEU A 220 3.61 -14.83 18.50
CA LEU A 220 4.07 -13.75 17.63
C LEU A 220 4.49 -12.53 18.47
N THR A 221 5.77 -12.19 18.39
CA THR A 221 6.42 -11.12 19.16
C THR A 221 7.43 -10.38 18.28
N ASP A 222 7.87 -9.20 18.72
CA ASP A 222 8.85 -8.36 18.03
C ASP A 222 8.47 -7.99 16.58
N VAL A 223 7.16 -7.85 16.31
CA VAL A 223 6.66 -7.48 14.98
C VAL A 223 6.91 -6.00 14.70
N ILE A 224 7.41 -5.71 13.51
CA ILE A 224 7.71 -4.35 13.04
C ILE A 224 6.89 -3.96 11.80
N ALA A 225 6.31 -4.91 11.08
CA ALA A 225 5.38 -4.65 9.98
C ALA A 225 4.37 -5.79 9.82
N ILE A 226 3.21 -5.47 9.26
CA ILE A 226 2.11 -6.39 8.98
C ILE A 226 1.61 -6.19 7.55
N SER A 227 1.09 -7.25 6.93
CA SER A 227 0.42 -7.15 5.63
C SER A 227 -0.67 -8.23 5.51
N ALA A 228 -1.87 -7.82 5.10
CA ALA A 228 -3.04 -8.67 4.94
C ALA A 228 -3.31 -8.92 3.45
N GLY A 229 -3.46 -10.19 3.06
CA GLY A 229 -3.89 -10.59 1.72
C GLY A 229 -5.39 -10.90 1.65
N LEU A 230 -5.80 -11.70 0.66
CA LEU A 230 -7.21 -12.13 0.51
C LEU A 230 -7.68 -12.89 1.75
N GLN A 231 -6.93 -13.95 2.10
CA GLN A 231 -7.29 -14.95 3.10
C GLN A 231 -6.11 -15.36 3.99
N HIS A 232 -5.00 -14.62 3.93
CA HIS A 232 -3.80 -14.86 4.71
C HIS A 232 -3.21 -13.54 5.23
N SER A 233 -2.26 -13.67 6.12
CA SER A 233 -1.62 -12.56 6.81
C SER A 233 -0.12 -12.82 6.92
N LEU A 234 0.64 -11.72 6.91
CA LEU A 234 2.08 -11.70 7.11
C LEU A 234 2.42 -10.77 8.27
N ALA A 235 3.45 -11.15 9.03
CA ALA A 235 4.13 -10.30 9.99
C ALA A 235 5.64 -10.37 9.75
N LEU A 236 6.29 -9.22 9.71
CA LEU A 236 7.75 -9.09 9.68
C LEU A 236 8.24 -8.81 11.10
N LYS A 237 9.13 -9.66 11.60
CA LYS A 237 9.80 -9.49 12.89
C LYS A 237 11.05 -8.61 12.74
N LYS A 238 11.47 -8.03 13.87
CA LYS A 238 12.68 -7.19 13.97
C LYS A 238 13.97 -7.89 13.52
N ASP A 239 14.03 -9.21 13.64
CA ASP A 239 15.16 -10.04 13.22
C ASP A 239 15.16 -10.34 11.70
N GLY A 240 14.18 -9.84 10.94
CA GLY A 240 14.04 -10.08 9.50
C GLY A 240 13.26 -11.34 9.15
N THR A 241 12.75 -12.09 10.14
CA THR A 241 11.91 -13.28 9.92
C THR A 241 10.50 -12.88 9.54
N ILE A 242 9.91 -13.59 8.57
CA ILE A 242 8.50 -13.47 8.22
C ILE A 242 7.72 -14.61 8.86
N VAL A 243 6.60 -14.30 9.51
CA VAL A 243 5.59 -15.27 9.94
C VAL A 243 4.36 -15.08 9.07
N ALA A 244 3.87 -16.16 8.45
CA ALA A 244 2.67 -16.16 7.63
C ALA A 244 1.63 -17.13 8.20
N TRP A 245 0.36 -16.76 8.17
CA TRP A 245 -0.76 -17.60 8.64
C TRP A 245 -2.04 -17.34 7.84
N GLY A 246 -3.04 -18.21 7.96
CA GLY A 246 -4.28 -18.17 7.18
C GLY A 246 -4.31 -19.20 6.05
N GLY A 247 -5.05 -18.89 4.98
CA GLY A 247 -5.24 -19.77 3.83
C GLY A 247 -3.93 -20.01 3.07
N ASN A 248 -3.74 -21.22 2.55
CA ASN A 248 -2.48 -21.66 1.92
C ASN A 248 -2.69 -22.49 0.65
N GLU A 249 -3.80 -22.32 -0.04
CA GLU A 249 -4.18 -23.14 -1.20
C GLU A 249 -3.21 -22.97 -2.38
N ASN A 250 -2.36 -21.94 -2.36
CA ASN A 250 -1.40 -21.62 -3.41
C ASN A 250 0.03 -21.47 -2.85
N GLY A 251 0.30 -21.95 -1.63
CA GLY A 251 1.61 -21.81 -0.98
C GLY A 251 1.89 -20.39 -0.46
N GLN A 252 0.88 -19.53 -0.31
CA GLN A 252 1.06 -18.15 0.15
C GLN A 252 1.51 -18.02 1.62
N THR A 253 1.40 -19.06 2.44
CA THR A 253 2.00 -19.10 3.79
C THR A 253 3.26 -19.95 3.87
N ASP A 254 3.70 -20.58 2.77
CA ASP A 254 4.95 -21.32 2.67
C ASP A 254 6.15 -20.36 2.50
N VAL A 255 6.48 -19.63 3.57
CA VAL A 255 7.60 -18.68 3.57
C VAL A 255 8.90 -19.40 3.21
N PRO A 256 9.68 -18.92 2.20
CA PRO A 256 10.95 -19.53 1.85
C PRO A 256 11.93 -19.55 3.04
N THR A 257 12.42 -20.74 3.40
CA THR A 257 13.27 -20.95 4.59
C THR A 257 14.64 -20.27 4.51
N THR A 258 15.07 -19.89 3.31
CA THR A 258 16.34 -19.19 3.05
C THR A 258 16.21 -17.67 3.13
N LEU A 259 15.00 -17.16 3.33
CA LEU A 259 14.73 -15.73 3.34
C LEU A 259 15.25 -15.09 4.63
N THR A 260 16.14 -14.12 4.46
CA THR A 260 16.85 -13.40 5.52
C THR A 260 16.97 -11.93 5.14
N ASP A 261 17.32 -11.07 6.11
CA ASP A 261 17.53 -9.62 5.89
C ASP A 261 16.34 -8.89 5.26
N VAL A 262 15.11 -9.35 5.54
CA VAL A 262 13.88 -8.71 5.04
C VAL A 262 13.63 -7.41 5.79
N ILE A 263 13.31 -6.36 5.04
CA ILE A 263 13.01 -5.02 5.56
C ILE A 263 11.59 -4.54 5.23
N ALA A 264 10.91 -5.16 4.27
CA ALA A 264 9.50 -4.88 3.98
C ALA A 264 8.79 -6.10 3.39
N ILE A 265 7.47 -6.15 3.58
CA ILE A 265 6.59 -7.22 3.12
C ILE A 265 5.35 -6.62 2.46
N SER A 266 4.79 -7.32 1.47
CA SER A 266 3.49 -6.97 0.88
C SER A 266 2.77 -8.24 0.44
N ALA A 267 1.57 -8.45 0.96
CA ALA A 267 0.67 -9.52 0.57
C ALA A 267 -0.27 -9.02 -0.54
N GLY A 268 -0.35 -9.78 -1.63
CA GLY A 268 -1.38 -9.63 -2.66
C GLY A 268 -2.58 -10.52 -2.33
N ALA A 269 -3.41 -10.84 -3.34
CA ALA A 269 -4.53 -11.74 -3.09
C ALA A 269 -4.06 -13.13 -2.62
N ARG A 270 -3.12 -13.74 -3.34
CA ARG A 270 -2.66 -15.12 -3.09
C ARG A 270 -1.16 -15.31 -3.31
N HIS A 271 -0.41 -14.21 -3.38
CA HIS A 271 1.04 -14.19 -3.46
C HIS A 271 1.60 -13.12 -2.54
N ASN A 272 2.91 -13.11 -2.37
CA ASN A 272 3.60 -12.20 -1.49
C ASN A 272 4.88 -11.69 -2.14
N LEU A 273 5.30 -10.51 -1.68
CA LEU A 273 6.58 -9.90 -1.96
C LEU A 273 7.31 -9.64 -0.65
N ALA A 274 8.62 -9.89 -0.63
CA ALA A 274 9.53 -9.47 0.42
C ALA A 274 10.68 -8.66 -0.19
N LEU A 275 10.98 -7.51 0.41
CA LEU A 275 12.11 -6.67 0.05
C LEU A 275 13.23 -6.91 1.05
N LYS A 276 14.40 -7.29 0.54
CA LYS A 276 15.63 -7.42 1.33
C LYS A 276 16.37 -6.10 1.47
N LYS A 277 17.22 -6.01 2.50
CA LYS A 277 18.07 -4.84 2.77
C LYS A 277 19.00 -4.47 1.61
N ASP A 278 19.41 -5.44 0.80
CA ASP A 278 20.25 -5.25 -0.38
C ASP A 278 19.48 -4.71 -1.62
N GLY A 279 18.16 -4.52 -1.51
CA GLY A 279 17.30 -4.07 -2.61
C GLY A 279 16.80 -5.19 -3.53
N THR A 280 17.03 -6.46 -3.17
CA THR A 280 16.49 -7.63 -3.86
C THR A 280 15.04 -7.90 -3.44
N VAL A 281 14.20 -8.28 -4.39
CA VAL A 281 12.81 -8.70 -4.15
C VAL A 281 12.72 -10.21 -4.28
N ILE A 282 12.02 -10.85 -3.35
CA ILE A 282 11.63 -12.26 -3.40
C ILE A 282 10.11 -12.32 -3.45
N ALA A 283 9.57 -13.24 -4.24
CA ALA A 283 8.14 -13.46 -4.35
C ALA A 283 7.79 -14.95 -4.21
N TRP A 284 6.64 -15.25 -3.62
CA TRP A 284 6.14 -16.62 -3.43
C TRP A 284 4.61 -16.67 -3.36
N GLY A 285 4.04 -17.86 -3.48
CA GLY A 285 2.60 -18.10 -3.56
C GLY A 285 2.12 -18.33 -4.99
N GLN A 286 0.89 -17.93 -5.29
CA GLN A 286 0.27 -18.12 -6.61
C GLN A 286 1.11 -17.50 -7.73
N ASN A 287 1.20 -18.18 -8.88
CA ASN A 287 1.99 -17.70 -10.03
C ASN A 287 1.32 -17.86 -11.40
N ASN A 288 -0.02 -17.97 -11.45
CA ASN A 288 -0.74 -18.22 -12.71
C ASN A 288 -0.62 -17.09 -13.74
N PHE A 289 -0.26 -15.87 -13.30
CA PHE A 289 -0.05 -14.69 -14.14
C PHE A 289 1.41 -14.21 -14.08
N ASN A 290 2.35 -15.04 -13.63
CA ASN A 290 3.74 -14.67 -13.35
C ASN A 290 3.92 -13.65 -12.22
N GLN A 291 2.94 -13.44 -11.35
CA GLN A 291 3.02 -12.45 -10.26
C GLN A 291 4.07 -12.78 -9.18
N SER A 292 4.47 -14.05 -9.06
CA SER A 292 5.56 -14.52 -8.20
C SER A 292 6.89 -14.72 -8.97
N HIS A 293 6.92 -14.43 -10.26
CA HIS A 293 8.14 -14.48 -11.08
C HIS A 293 8.80 -13.10 -11.13
N VAL A 294 9.71 -12.84 -10.19
CA VAL A 294 10.44 -11.56 -10.12
C VAL A 294 11.27 -11.36 -11.39
N PRO A 295 11.15 -10.21 -12.09
CA PRO A 295 11.91 -9.94 -13.31
C PRO A 295 13.42 -10.07 -13.13
N GLU A 296 14.09 -10.71 -14.08
CA GLU A 296 15.54 -10.84 -14.09
C GLU A 296 16.22 -9.46 -14.06
N GLY A 297 17.26 -9.34 -13.22
CA GLY A 297 18.01 -8.09 -13.09
C GLY A 297 17.34 -7.00 -12.25
N LEU A 298 16.15 -7.23 -11.67
CA LEU A 298 15.54 -6.27 -10.73
C LEU A 298 16.43 -6.07 -9.49
N ARG A 299 16.90 -4.84 -9.30
CA ARG A 299 17.76 -4.40 -8.20
C ARG A 299 17.40 -2.97 -7.80
N ASP A 300 18.00 -2.50 -6.70
CA ASP A 300 17.82 -1.14 -6.17
C ASP A 300 16.36 -0.79 -5.87
N VAL A 301 15.59 -1.78 -5.42
CA VAL A 301 14.22 -1.57 -4.99
C VAL A 301 14.21 -0.91 -3.61
N LYS A 302 13.34 0.10 -3.43
CA LYS A 302 13.11 0.79 -2.15
C LYS A 302 11.69 0.56 -1.59
N ALA A 303 10.74 0.15 -2.43
CA ALA A 303 9.39 -0.20 -1.98
C ALA A 303 8.76 -1.25 -2.91
N ILE A 304 7.84 -2.02 -2.36
CA ILE A 304 7.11 -3.10 -3.04
C ILE A 304 5.61 -2.96 -2.77
N SER A 305 4.78 -3.41 -3.71
CA SER A 305 3.34 -3.53 -3.50
C SER A 305 2.77 -4.68 -4.33
N ALA A 306 2.00 -5.55 -3.69
CA ALA A 306 1.33 -6.69 -4.30
C ALA A 306 -0.18 -6.44 -4.33
N GLY A 307 -0.80 -6.65 -5.49
CA GLY A 307 -2.23 -6.47 -5.72
C GLY A 307 -2.96 -7.81 -5.89
N GLY A 308 -4.06 -7.82 -6.63
CA GLY A 308 -4.84 -9.03 -6.91
C GLY A 308 -3.99 -10.10 -7.62
N ALA A 309 -3.45 -9.75 -8.79
CA ALA A 309 -2.48 -10.56 -9.51
C ALA A 309 -1.33 -9.72 -10.09
N SER A 310 -1.15 -8.50 -9.62
CA SER A 310 -0.04 -7.61 -9.97
C SER A 310 1.00 -7.53 -8.86
N SER A 311 2.22 -7.19 -9.26
CA SER A 311 3.35 -6.93 -8.39
C SER A 311 4.08 -5.70 -8.89
N LEU A 312 4.39 -4.79 -7.97
CA LEU A 312 5.06 -3.52 -8.25
C LEU A 312 6.33 -3.39 -7.40
N ALA A 313 7.38 -2.87 -8.01
CA ALA A 313 8.61 -2.46 -7.34
C ALA A 313 8.94 -1.02 -7.72
N LEU A 314 9.15 -0.18 -6.70
CA LEU A 314 9.65 1.18 -6.86
C LEU A 314 11.15 1.19 -6.61
N LYS A 315 11.92 1.59 -7.62
CA LYS A 315 13.38 1.68 -7.54
C LYS A 315 13.85 2.97 -6.87
N LYS A 316 15.09 2.98 -6.38
CA LYS A 316 15.72 4.14 -5.73
C LYS A 316 15.73 5.38 -6.62
N ASP A 317 15.94 5.19 -7.92
CA ASP A 317 15.90 6.23 -8.97
C ASP A 317 14.49 6.81 -9.23
N GLY A 318 13.45 6.26 -8.60
CA GLY A 318 12.07 6.72 -8.75
C GLY A 318 11.32 6.05 -9.89
N THR A 319 11.90 5.09 -10.62
CA THR A 319 11.21 4.31 -11.66
C THR A 319 10.43 3.14 -11.07
N ILE A 320 9.38 2.70 -11.78
CA ILE A 320 8.52 1.59 -11.38
C ILE A 320 8.75 0.41 -12.32
N VAL A 321 8.89 -0.78 -11.75
CA VAL A 321 8.85 -2.06 -12.47
C VAL A 321 7.59 -2.79 -12.03
N ALA A 322 6.77 -3.20 -12.99
CA ALA A 322 5.50 -3.89 -12.76
C ALA A 322 5.52 -5.25 -13.47
N TRP A 323 5.02 -6.29 -12.83
CA TRP A 323 4.88 -7.64 -13.42
C TRP A 323 3.64 -8.35 -12.85
N GLY A 324 3.23 -9.46 -13.46
CA GLY A 324 1.92 -10.06 -13.20
C GLY A 324 0.85 -9.56 -14.17
N ALA A 325 -0.41 -9.59 -13.74
CA ALA A 325 -1.54 -9.03 -14.48
C ALA A 325 -1.65 -7.50 -14.25
N VAL A 326 -0.78 -6.73 -14.89
CA VAL A 326 -0.60 -5.29 -14.59
C VAL A 326 -1.37 -4.33 -15.50
N GLY A 327 -1.97 -4.80 -16.60
CA GLY A 327 -2.49 -3.94 -17.67
C GLY A 327 -1.38 -3.10 -18.32
N ASN A 328 -1.62 -2.53 -19.50
CA ASN A 328 -0.68 -1.54 -20.04
C ASN A 328 -0.89 -0.19 -19.33
N PRO A 329 0.17 0.49 -18.88
CA PRO A 329 0.09 1.87 -18.38
C PRO A 329 -0.28 2.88 -19.46
#